data_AF-A0A928FZF2-F1
#
_entry.id   AF-A0A928FZF2-F1
#
_cell.length_a   1.000
_cell.length_b   1.000
_cell.length_c   1.000
_cell.angle_alpha   90.00
_cell.angle_beta   90.00
_cell.angle_gamma   90.00
#
_symmetry.space_group_name_H-M   'P 1'
#
loop_
_entity.id
_entity.type
_entity.pdbx_description
1 polymer ?
#
loop_
_entity_poly.entity_id
_entity_poly.type
_entity_poly.pdbx_seq_one_letter_code
_entity_poly.pdbx_strand_id
1 'polypeptide(L)' 'MSKEYYKKKIIDLRASIAKEKEAKKRDNEYYARMIKNASSPSSKASYRKNKIDKAAYHDRQVEYYKRQIESAKDSLKRCK' A
#
# COMPACT_ATOMS: atom_id res chain seq x y z
N MET A 1 -20.28 -18.14 3.84
CA MET A 1 -19.86 -16.78 4.25
C MET A 1 -21.07 -15.87 4.30
N SER A 2 -21.27 -15.13 5.39
CA SER A 2 -22.43 -14.25 5.53
C SER A 2 -22.25 -12.92 4.79
N LYS A 3 -23.35 -12.22 4.50
CA LYS A 3 -23.32 -10.85 3.96
C LYS A 3 -22.53 -9.91 4.88
N GLU A 4 -22.65 -10.10 6.19
CA GLU A 4 -21.96 -9.30 7.20
C GLU A 4 -20.44 -9.45 7.14
N TYR A 5 -19.94 -10.67 6.92
CA TYR A 5 -18.50 -10.91 6.72
C TYR A 5 -17.95 -10.07 5.56
N TYR A 6 -18.60 -10.10 4.39
CA TYR A 6 -18.10 -9.36 3.22
C TYR A 6 -18.21 -7.85 3.40
N LYS A 7 -19.26 -7.34 4.06
CA LYS A 7 -19.38 -5.93 4.43
C LYS A 7 -18.22 -5.48 5.31
N LYS A 8 -17.91 -6.23 6.36
CA LYS A 8 -16.77 -5.96 7.25
C LYS A 8 -15.44 -6.01 6.49
N LYS A 9 -15.23 -7.06 5.68
CA LYS A 9 -14.03 -7.20 4.84
C LYS A 9 -13.80 -6.00 3.92
N ILE A 10 -14.85 -5.46 3.30
CA ILE A 10 -14.72 -4.27 2.43
C ILE A 10 -14.28 -3.04 3.23
N ILE A 11 -14.82 -2.84 4.44
CA ILE A 11 -14.43 -1.74 5.33
C ILE A 11 -12.95 -1.89 5.74
N ASP A 12 -12.55 -3.08 6.16
CA ASP A 12 -11.18 -3.38 6.56
C ASP A 12 -10.19 -3.15 5.40
N LEU A 13 -10.52 -3.61 4.20
CA LEU A 13 -9.68 -3.40 3.01
C LEU A 13 -9.56 -1.91 2.64
N ARG A 14 -10.62 -1.11 2.81
CA ARG A 14 -10.55 0.35 2.61
C ARG A 14 -9.63 1.00 3.65
N ALA A 15 -9.72 0.58 4.91
CA ALA A 15 -8.81 1.04 5.96
C ALA A 15 -7.36 0.66 5.65
N SER A 16 -7.12 -0.56 5.15
CA SER A 16 -5.79 -0.99 4.71
C SER A 16 -5.24 -0.15 3.55
N ILE A 17 -6.06 0.24 2.57
CA ILE A 17 -5.63 1.17 1.50
C ILE A 17 -5.20 2.53 2.09
N ALA A 18 -5.96 3.08 3.03
CA ALA A 18 -5.60 4.34 3.68
C ALA A 18 -4.27 4.23 4.43
N LYS A 19 -4.10 3.15 5.23
CA LYS A 19 -2.84 2.86 5.93
C LYS A 19 -1.67 2.71 4.98
N GLU A 20 -1.85 2.03 3.84
CA GLU A 20 -0.81 1.81 2.84
C GLU A 20 -0.37 3.12 2.17
N LYS A 21 -1.32 4.02 1.89
CA LYS A 21 -1.01 5.36 1.35
C LYS A 21 -0.20 6.20 2.34
N GLU A 22 -0.55 6.16 3.63
CA GLU A 22 0.23 6.86 4.66
C GLU A 22 1.60 6.22 4.89
N ALA A 23 1.71 4.88 4.81
CA ALA A 23 3.00 4.20 4.81
C ALA A 23 3.88 4.65 3.64
N LYS A 24 3.33 4.74 2.43
CA LYS A 24 4.06 5.25 1.25
C LYS A 24 4.60 6.66 1.46
N LYS A 25 3.82 7.56 2.07
CA LYS A 25 4.28 8.93 2.39
C LYS A 25 5.44 8.89 3.38
N ARG A 26 5.30 8.15 4.49
CA ARG A 26 6.35 8.01 5.51
C ARG A 26 7.65 7.42 4.94
N ASP A 27 7.56 6.37 4.14
CA ASP A 27 8.75 5.75 3.54
C ASP A 27 9.42 6.69 2.52
N ASN A 28 8.63 7.42 1.72
CA ASN A 28 9.17 8.42 0.79
C ASN A 28 9.92 9.54 1.51
N GLU A 29 9.38 10.04 2.61
CA GLU A 29 10.05 11.04 3.44
C GLU A 29 11.30 10.47 4.10
N TYR A 30 11.22 9.26 4.64
CA TYR A 30 12.35 8.59 5.26
C TYR A 30 13.52 8.47 4.28
N TYR A 31 13.31 7.88 3.10
CA TYR A 31 14.37 7.76 2.11
C TYR A 31 14.85 9.12 1.59
N ALA A 32 13.97 10.13 1.48
CA ALA A 32 14.40 11.49 1.13
C ALA A 32 15.37 12.08 2.18
N ARG A 33 15.10 11.89 3.47
CA ARG A 33 16.01 12.30 4.56
C ARG A 33 17.34 11.53 4.49
N MET A 34 17.30 10.23 4.25
CA MET A 34 18.50 9.40 4.08
C MET A 34 19.36 9.85 2.90
N ILE A 35 18.76 10.18 1.76
CA ILE A 35 19.47 10.72 0.59
C ILE A 35 20.12 12.08 0.91
N LYS A 36 19.40 12.95 1.63
CA LYS A 36 19.90 14.27 2.02
C LYS A 36 21.12 14.18 2.95
N ASN A 37 21.06 13.29 3.94
CA ASN A 37 22.07 13.18 5.00
C ASN A 37 23.23 12.24 4.66
N ALA A 38 23.10 11.39 3.64
CA ALA A 38 24.18 10.51 3.22
C ALA A 38 25.39 11.31 2.73
N SER A 39 26.59 10.90 3.14
CA SER A 39 27.85 11.55 2.74
C SER A 39 28.50 10.91 1.52
N SER A 40 28.26 9.62 1.25
CA SER A 40 28.86 8.91 0.12
C SER A 40 27.91 8.87 -1.11
N PRO A 41 28.47 8.96 -2.34
CA PRO A 41 27.68 8.81 -3.57
C PRO A 41 26.96 7.45 -3.68
N SER A 42 27.61 6.37 -3.26
CA SER A 42 27.05 5.01 -3.31
C SER A 42 25.81 4.88 -2.42
N SER A 43 25.85 5.37 -1.17
CA SER A 43 24.70 5.34 -0.27
C SER A 43 23.54 6.18 -0.82
N LYS A 44 23.81 7.35 -1.40
CA LYS A 44 22.78 8.16 -2.06
C LYS A 44 22.10 7.41 -3.21
N ALA A 45 22.88 6.71 -4.04
CA ALA A 45 22.34 5.92 -5.14
C ALA A 45 21.45 4.77 -4.62
N SER A 46 21.91 4.03 -3.60
CA SER A 46 21.13 2.97 -2.98
C SER A 46 19.81 3.48 -2.38
N TYR A 47 19.83 4.60 -1.66
CA TYR A 47 18.60 5.15 -1.08
C TYR A 47 17.61 5.67 -2.14
N ARG A 48 18.10 6.25 -3.25
CA ARG A 48 17.23 6.63 -4.38
C ARG A 48 16.55 5.40 -4.98
N LYS A 49 17.30 4.32 -5.21
CA LYS A 49 16.73 3.06 -5.71
C LYS A 49 15.69 2.51 -4.75
N ASN A 50 16.02 2.41 -3.46
CA ASN A 50 15.10 1.90 -2.44
C ASN A 50 13.82 2.74 -2.35
N LYS A 51 13.91 4.07 -2.47
CA LYS A 51 12.74 4.95 -2.51
C LYS A 51 11.79 4.59 -3.66
N ILE A 52 12.33 4.39 -4.85
CA ILE A 52 11.57 4.04 -6.05
C ILE A 52 10.94 2.64 -5.90
N ASP A 53 11.74 1.66 -5.52
CA ASP A 53 11.30 0.26 -5.37
C ASP A 53 10.20 0.15 -4.31
N LYS A 54 10.35 0.87 -3.19
CA LYS A 54 9.37 0.87 -2.10
C LYS A 54 8.08 1.60 -2.48
N ALA A 55 8.18 2.74 -3.18
CA ALA A 55 7.01 3.42 -3.72
C ALA A 55 6.22 2.52 -4.68
N ALA A 56 6.91 1.82 -5.59
CA ALA A 56 6.28 0.88 -6.51
C ALA A 56 5.65 -0.33 -5.80
N TYR A 57 6.27 -0.80 -4.71
CA TYR A 57 5.68 -1.84 -3.85
C TYR A 57 4.34 -1.39 -3.26
N HIS A 58 4.29 -0.19 -2.65
CA HIS A 58 3.05 0.34 -2.07
C HIS A 58 1.94 0.49 -3.12
N ASP A 59 2.29 0.94 -4.34
CA ASP A 59 1.33 1.04 -5.44
C ASP A 59 0.74 -0.32 -5.81
N ARG A 60 1.57 -1.36 -5.89
CA ARG A 60 1.11 -2.74 -6.11
C ARG A 60 0.19 -3.24 -4.98
N GLN A 61 0.49 -2.92 -3.72
CA GLN A 61 -0.35 -3.32 -2.58
C GLN A 61 -1.71 -2.61 -2.61
N VAL A 62 -1.75 -1.32 -2.94
CA VAL A 62 -3.00 -0.58 -3.11
C VAL A 62 -3.85 -1.20 -4.21
N GLU A 63 -3.27 -1.54 -5.36
CA GLU A 63 -4.00 -2.22 -6.44
C GLU A 63 -4.49 -3.61 -6.04
N TYR A 64 -3.69 -4.36 -5.28
CA TYR A 64 -4.10 -5.64 -4.72
C TYR A 64 -5.33 -5.51 -3.81
N TYR A 65 -5.33 -4.55 -2.89
CA TYR A 65 -6.49 -4.31 -2.01
C TYR A 65 -7.72 -3.86 -2.78
N LYS A 66 -7.57 -3.04 -3.82
CA LYS A 66 -8.70 -2.67 -4.71
C LYS A 66 -9.31 -3.89 -5.39
N ARG A 67 -8.49 -4.80 -5.94
CA ARG A 67 -8.97 -6.06 -6.53
C ARG A 67 -9.70 -6.94 -5.52
N GLN A 68 -9.18 -7.02 -4.29
CA GLN A 68 -9.85 -7.74 -3.20
C GLN A 68 -11.21 -7.13 -2.83
N ILE A 69 -11.35 -5.80 -2.86
CA ILE A 69 -12.63 -5.12 -2.64
C ILE A 69 -13.63 -5.51 -3.73
N GLU A 70 -13.24 -5.48 -5.00
CA GLU A 70 -14.13 -5.85 -6.10
C GLU A 70 -14.57 -7.32 -6.00
N SER A 71 -13.63 -8.23 -5.71
CA SER A 71 -13.96 -9.64 -5.46
C SER A 71 -14.91 -9.83 -4.27
N ALA A 72 -14.73 -9.07 -3.19
CA ALA A 72 -15.60 -9.10 -2.02
C ALA A 72 -17.01 -8.54 -2.33
N LYS A 73 -17.11 -7.47 -3.13
CA LYS A 73 -18.39 -6.93 -3.60
C LYS A 73 -19.15 -7.94 -4.46
N ASP A 74 -18.47 -8.60 -5.38
CA ASP A 74 -19.11 -9.61 -6.23
C ASP A 74 -19.57 -10.83 -5.43
N SER A 75 -18.77 -11.24 -4.45
CA SER A 75 -19.18 -12.30 -3.52
C SER A 75 -20.40 -11.89 -2.68
N LEU A 76 -20.45 -10.63 -2.22
CA LEU A 76 -21.59 -10.08 -1.48
C LEU A 76 -22.87 -10.06 -2.31
N LYS A 77 -22.80 -9.73 -3.61
CA LYS A 77 -23.95 -9.79 -4.53
C LYS A 77 -24.47 -11.21 -4.71
N ARG A 78 -23.59 -12.22 -4.71
CA ARG A 78 -23.93 -13.64 -4.89
C ARG A 78 -24.45 -14.30 -3.61
N CYS A 79 -24.18 -13.73 -2.43
CA CYS A 79 -24.77 -14.21 -1.18
C CYS A 79 -26.29 -14.01 -1.21
N LYS A 80 -27.05 -15.11 -1.12
CA LYS A 80 -28.49 -15.10 -0.90
C LYS A 80 -28.83 -14.50 0.46
#